data_AF-A0A3L6VRJ0-F1
#
_entry.id   AF-A0A3L6VRJ0-F1
#
_cell.length_a   1.000
_cell.length_b   1.000
_cell.length_c   1.000
_cell.angle_alpha   90.00
_cell.angle_beta   90.00
_cell.angle_gamma   90.00
#
_symmetry.space_group_name_H-M   'P 1'
#
loop_
_entity.id
_entity.type
_entity.pdbx_description
1 polymer ?
#
loop_
_entity_poly.entity_id
_entity_poly.type
_entity_poly.pdbx_seq_one_letter_code
_entity_poly.pdbx_strand_id
1 'polypeptide(L)'
;MKFTLLSAAATAVAFASSEHDGKRLIRLSADHSEWMTDAQVAGLALRDIGFLDDTDGEWTRVLELGAARQAQKSTLQGRALQEATPYPIVATYPKLVRGVAAKIKTADLKRTLESFVNKFANRLYNSTEGAQSCGWIYGQVAELAS
;
A
#
# COMPACT_ATOMS: atom_id res chain seq x y z
N MET A 1 -34.47 -30.02 13.40
CA MET A 1 -33.88 -30.49 12.13
C MET A 1 -32.53 -29.82 11.95
N LYS A 2 -31.47 -30.63 11.79
CA LYS A 2 -30.11 -30.17 11.50
C LYS A 2 -30.04 -29.77 10.02
N PHE A 3 -29.56 -28.58 9.71
CA PHE A 3 -29.06 -28.24 8.38
C PHE A 3 -27.56 -28.03 8.49
N THR A 4 -26.84 -29.12 8.27
CA THR A 4 -25.44 -29.12 7.87
C THR A 4 -25.37 -28.54 6.46
N LEU A 5 -24.67 -27.42 6.28
CA LEU A 5 -24.12 -27.02 4.99
C LEU A 5 -22.61 -27.00 5.14
N LEU A 6 -22.00 -28.10 4.69
CA LEU A 6 -20.57 -28.28 4.52
C LEU A 6 -20.19 -27.70 3.15
N SER A 7 -19.15 -26.87 3.14
CA SER A 7 -18.24 -26.56 2.02
C SER A 7 -18.79 -26.05 0.69
N ALA A 8 -18.45 -24.80 0.39
CA ALA A 8 -17.93 -24.38 -0.91
C ALA A 8 -16.59 -23.65 -0.63
N ALA A 9 -15.46 -24.30 -0.95
CA ALA A 9 -14.68 -24.02 -2.15
C ALA A 9 -13.98 -22.65 -2.04
N ALA A 10 -12.71 -22.64 -1.63
CA ALA A 10 -11.55 -22.74 -2.51
C ALA A 10 -11.00 -21.33 -2.84
N THR A 11 -9.77 -21.10 -2.37
CA THR A 11 -8.77 -20.22 -2.98
C THR A 11 -9.21 -18.80 -3.34
N ALA A 12 -8.98 -17.87 -2.43
CA ALA A 12 -8.52 -16.53 -2.80
C ALA A 12 -7.05 -16.38 -2.39
N VAL A 13 -6.19 -17.26 -2.92
CA VAL A 13 -4.77 -16.95 -3.08
C VAL A 13 -4.64 -16.34 -4.46
N ALA A 14 -4.91 -15.04 -4.57
CA ALA A 14 -4.63 -14.28 -5.79
C ALA A 14 -4.78 -12.78 -5.51
N PHE A 15 -4.00 -12.22 -4.57
CA PHE A 15 -3.74 -10.76 -4.54
C PHE A 15 -2.32 -10.44 -4.04
N ALA A 16 -1.34 -11.16 -4.57
CA ALA A 16 -0.35 -10.60 -5.49
C ALA A 16 -0.53 -11.38 -6.80
N SER A 17 -0.16 -10.87 -7.97
CA SER A 17 -0.09 -11.76 -9.14
C SER A 17 0.82 -12.94 -8.76
N SER A 18 0.34 -14.19 -8.83
CA SER A 18 1.17 -15.37 -8.57
C SER A 18 2.39 -15.44 -9.49
N GLU A 19 2.39 -14.64 -10.56
CA GLU A 19 3.50 -14.41 -11.47
C GLU A 19 4.77 -13.88 -10.76
N HIS A 20 4.60 -13.22 -9.61
CA HIS A 20 5.66 -12.54 -8.88
C HIS A 20 5.84 -13.05 -7.44
N ASP A 21 5.19 -14.17 -7.07
CA ASP A 21 5.44 -14.82 -5.79
C ASP A 21 6.93 -15.20 -5.66
N GLY A 22 7.54 -14.81 -4.54
CA GLY A 22 8.98 -15.01 -4.29
C GLY A 22 9.90 -14.11 -5.12
N LYS A 23 9.37 -13.04 -5.73
CA LYS A 23 10.14 -12.03 -6.47
C LYS A 23 9.99 -10.65 -5.84
N ARG A 24 11.02 -9.82 -6.03
CA ARG A 24 11.11 -8.43 -5.59
C ARG A 24 11.14 -7.52 -6.81
N LEU A 25 10.50 -6.35 -6.74
CA LEU A 25 10.51 -5.39 -7.83
C LEU A 25 11.78 -4.56 -7.73
N ILE A 26 12.73 -4.82 -8.63
CA ILE A 26 14.04 -4.20 -8.63
C ILE A 26 14.10 -3.16 -9.73
N ARG A 27 14.36 -1.90 -9.36
CA ARG A 27 14.65 -0.81 -10.28
C ARG A 27 16.16 -0.74 -10.54
N LEU A 28 16.55 -0.96 -11.80
CA LEU A 28 17.94 -0.94 -12.27
C LEU A 28 18.33 0.44 -12.88
N SER A 29 17.36 1.19 -13.40
CA SER A 29 17.52 2.56 -13.90
C SER A 29 16.24 3.38 -13.67
N ALA A 30 16.24 4.67 -14.01
CA ALA A 30 15.07 5.54 -13.81
C ALA A 30 13.80 5.04 -14.53
N ASP A 31 13.97 4.31 -15.63
CA ASP A 31 12.94 3.85 -16.56
C ASP A 31 12.83 2.32 -16.68
N HIS A 32 13.69 1.56 -15.98
CA HIS A 32 13.70 0.11 -16.04
C HIS A 32 13.51 -0.52 -14.65
N SER A 33 12.48 -1.36 -14.53
CA SER A 33 12.21 -2.15 -13.32
C SER A 33 11.78 -3.56 -13.71
N GLU A 34 12.26 -4.55 -12.97
CA GLU A 34 12.03 -5.97 -13.25
C GLU A 34 11.73 -6.74 -11.95
N TRP A 35 10.84 -7.73 -12.04
CA TRP A 35 10.58 -8.66 -10.94
C TRP A 35 11.65 -9.75 -10.89
N MET A 36 12.48 -9.74 -9.85
CA MET A 36 13.64 -10.62 -9.72
C MET A 36 13.52 -11.51 -8.48
N THR A 37 13.92 -12.78 -8.59
CA THR A 37 14.04 -13.69 -7.43
C THR A 37 15.21 -13.30 -6.53
N ASP A 38 15.22 -13.76 -5.28
CA ASP A 38 16.31 -13.47 -4.33
C ASP A 38 17.69 -13.87 -4.85
N ALA A 39 17.80 -14.99 -5.57
CA ALA A 39 19.05 -15.42 -6.18
C ALA A 39 19.54 -14.45 -7.27
N GLN A 40 18.62 -13.89 -8.05
CA GLN A 40 18.95 -12.91 -9.09
C GLN A 40 19.37 -11.56 -8.46
N VAL A 41 18.70 -11.12 -7.40
CA VAL A 41 19.08 -9.92 -6.63
C VAL A 41 20.46 -10.10 -5.98
N ALA A 42 20.72 -11.26 -5.37
CA ALA A 42 22.05 -11.59 -4.83
C ALA A 42 23.13 -11.58 -5.94
N GLY A 43 22.78 -12.02 -7.15
CA GLY A 43 23.65 -11.93 -8.32
C GLY A 43 24.00 -10.51 -8.73
N LEU A 44 23.09 -9.54 -8.57
CA LEU A 44 23.37 -8.12 -8.81
C LEU A 44 24.36 -7.57 -7.77
N ALA A 45 24.15 -7.89 -6.49
CA ALA A 45 25.04 -7.47 -5.40
C ALA A 45 26.45 -8.04 -5.56
N LEU A 46 26.57 -9.33 -5.94
CA LEU A 46 27.87 -9.97 -6.22
C LEU A 46 28.62 -9.35 -7.39
N ARG A 47 27.90 -8.73 -8.33
CA ARG A 47 28.46 -8.08 -9.51
C ARG A 47 28.65 -6.58 -9.33
N ASP A 48 28.42 -6.08 -8.11
CA ASP A 48 28.51 -4.67 -7.74
C ASP A 48 27.61 -3.77 -8.62
N ILE A 49 26.46 -4.29 -9.03
CA ILE A 49 25.46 -3.55 -9.79
C ILE A 49 24.51 -2.88 -8.79
N GLY A 50 24.50 -1.55 -8.77
CA GLY A 50 23.57 -0.78 -7.94
C GLY A 50 22.11 -0.96 -8.39
N PHE A 51 21.21 -1.21 -7.44
CA PHE A 51 19.79 -1.34 -7.70
C PHE A 51 18.98 -0.76 -6.53
N LEU A 52 17.69 -0.51 -6.78
CA LEU A 52 16.73 -0.12 -5.75
C LEU A 52 15.63 -1.18 -5.65
N ASP A 53 15.37 -1.66 -4.44
CA ASP A 53 14.27 -2.57 -4.16
C ASP A 53 13.01 -1.77 -3.83
N ASP A 54 12.05 -1.72 -4.77
CA ASP A 54 10.78 -1.00 -4.59
C ASP A 54 9.80 -1.80 -3.71
N THR A 55 10.05 -3.09 -3.49
CA THR A 55 9.26 -3.97 -2.61
C THR A 55 9.71 -3.93 -1.16
N ASP A 56 10.99 -3.70 -0.91
CA ASP A 56 11.58 -3.49 0.42
C ASP A 56 11.81 -2.00 0.67
N GLY A 57 10.75 -1.19 0.47
CA GLY A 57 10.82 0.26 0.59
C GLY A 57 11.48 0.66 1.90
N GLU A 58 12.76 1.05 1.81
CA GLU A 58 13.59 1.57 2.89
C GLU A 58 12.77 2.64 3.61
N TRP A 59 12.20 2.31 4.78
CA TRP A 59 11.34 3.24 5.53
C TRP A 59 12.10 4.54 5.86
N THR A 60 13.43 4.48 5.87
CA THR A 60 14.32 5.63 6.01
C THR A 60 14.15 6.64 4.87
N ARG A 61 13.85 6.19 3.65
CA ARG A 61 13.56 7.07 2.50
C ARG A 61 12.28 7.88 2.67
N VAL A 62 11.32 7.44 3.48
CA VAL A 62 10.12 8.25 3.80
C VAL A 62 10.53 9.50 4.59
N LEU A 63 11.50 9.36 5.51
CA LEU A 63 12.06 10.48 6.24
C LEU A 63 12.86 11.41 5.32
N GLU A 64 13.63 10.84 4.39
CA GLU A 64 14.36 11.61 3.36
C GLU A 64 13.41 12.36 2.42
N LEU A 65 12.29 11.76 2.01
CA LEU A 65 11.24 12.43 1.22
C LEU A 65 10.58 13.56 2.01
N GLY A 66 10.39 13.37 3.32
CA GLY A 66 9.94 14.42 4.23
C GLY A 66 10.92 15.59 4.29
N ALA A 67 12.22 15.30 4.43
CA ALA A 67 13.30 16.27 4.43
C ALA A 67 13.45 16.98 3.07
N ALA A 68 13.38 16.24 1.96
CA ALA A 68 13.41 16.77 0.61
C ALA A 68 12.22 17.70 0.34
N ARG A 69 11.02 17.34 0.81
CA ARG A 69 9.83 18.21 0.73
C ARG A 69 10.00 19.48 1.56
N GLN A 70 10.63 19.40 2.75
CA GLN A 70 10.95 20.58 3.56
C GLN A 70 12.01 21.47 2.89
N ALA A 71 13.06 20.87 2.33
CA ALA A 71 14.10 21.58 1.58
C ALA A 71 13.54 22.22 0.31
N GLN A 72 12.60 21.57 -0.38
CA GLN A 72 11.94 22.15 -1.54
C GLN A 72 11.16 23.42 -1.15
N LYS A 73 10.45 23.40 -0.01
CA LYS A 73 9.77 24.59 0.55
C LYS A 73 10.70 25.73 0.96
N SER A 74 12.01 25.48 1.14
CA SER A 74 12.98 26.55 1.44
C SER A 74 13.61 27.17 0.19
N THR A 75 13.48 26.53 -0.98
CA THR A 75 13.91 27.12 -2.27
C THR A 75 12.94 28.19 -2.78
N LEU A 76 13.44 29.18 -3.53
CA LEU A 76 12.60 30.21 -4.16
C LEU A 76 11.52 29.61 -5.07
N GLN A 77 11.85 28.56 -5.82
CA GLN A 77 10.93 27.88 -6.73
C GLN A 77 9.86 27.08 -5.96
N GLY A 78 10.23 26.36 -4.90
CA GLY A 78 9.24 25.64 -4.09
C GLY A 78 8.35 26.56 -3.25
N ARG A 79 8.85 27.74 -2.83
CA ARG A 79 8.01 28.80 -2.24
C ARG A 79 7.04 29.36 -3.26
N ALA A 80 7.50 29.72 -4.47
CA ALA A 80 6.64 30.20 -5.54
C ALA A 80 5.56 29.18 -5.93
N LEU A 81 5.87 27.88 -5.96
CA LEU A 81 4.89 26.83 -6.24
C LEU A 81 3.82 26.72 -5.14
N GLN A 82 4.24 26.81 -3.87
CA GLN A 82 3.36 26.79 -2.69
C GLN A 82 2.46 28.03 -2.64
N GLU A 83 2.97 29.20 -3.02
CA GLU A 83 2.22 30.46 -3.11
C GLU A 83 1.26 30.48 -4.30
N ALA A 84 1.61 29.82 -5.40
CA ALA A 84 0.75 29.68 -6.58
C ALA A 84 -0.38 28.64 -6.39
N THR A 85 -0.19 27.68 -5.49
CA THR A 85 -1.21 26.67 -5.11
C THR A 85 -1.37 26.60 -3.59
N PRO A 86 -1.88 27.66 -2.95
CA PRO A 86 -2.09 27.67 -1.51
C PRO A 86 -3.14 26.60 -1.16
N TYR A 87 -2.86 25.81 -0.13
CA TYR A 87 -3.89 24.96 0.45
C TYR A 87 -5.07 25.84 0.87
N PRO A 88 -6.33 25.44 0.60
CA PRO A 88 -7.48 26.23 1.00
C PRO A 88 -7.48 26.46 2.52
N ILE A 89 -7.42 27.73 2.94
CA ILE A 89 -7.49 28.12 4.35
C ILE A 89 -8.93 28.16 4.90
N VAL A 90 -9.91 28.02 4.02
CA VAL A 90 -11.33 27.91 4.35
C VAL A 90 -11.88 26.65 3.69
N ALA A 91 -12.74 25.93 4.40
CA ALA A 91 -13.40 24.74 3.88
C ALA A 91 -14.24 25.09 2.63
N THR A 92 -13.77 24.68 1.46
CA THR A 92 -14.40 25.02 0.17
C THR A 92 -15.67 24.21 -0.10
N TYR A 93 -15.82 23.02 0.51
CA TYR A 93 -16.92 22.09 0.25
C TYR A 93 -17.62 21.56 1.51
N PRO A 94 -18.09 22.43 2.43
CA PRO A 94 -18.59 22.00 3.74
C PRO A 94 -19.89 21.19 3.65
N LYS A 95 -20.70 21.36 2.59
CA LYS A 95 -21.90 20.56 2.36
C LYS A 95 -21.56 19.16 1.86
N LEU A 96 -20.63 19.05 0.91
CA LEU A 96 -20.19 17.77 0.36
C LEU A 96 -19.50 16.93 1.44
N VAL A 97 -18.57 17.51 2.20
CA VAL A 97 -17.87 16.80 3.28
C VAL A 97 -18.84 16.33 4.36
N ARG A 98 -19.81 17.18 4.77
CA ARG A 98 -20.86 16.76 5.70
C ARG A 98 -21.72 15.62 5.15
N GLY A 99 -22.06 15.67 3.86
CA GLY A 99 -22.80 14.60 3.18
C GLY A 99 -22.04 13.28 3.15
N VAL A 100 -20.72 13.31 2.95
CA VAL A 100 -19.86 12.11 3.01
C VAL A 100 -19.74 11.61 4.45
N ALA A 101 -19.47 12.50 5.40
CA ALA A 101 -19.33 12.16 6.82
C ALA A 101 -20.60 11.50 7.38
N ALA A 102 -21.78 11.99 6.98
CA ALA A 102 -23.07 11.40 7.39
C ALA A 102 -23.30 9.97 6.86
N LYS A 103 -22.59 9.56 5.79
CA LYS A 103 -22.65 8.20 5.25
C LYS A 103 -21.71 7.23 5.97
N ILE A 104 -20.80 7.73 6.81
CA ILE A 104 -19.87 6.88 7.56
C ILE A 104 -20.64 6.15 8.65
N LYS A 105 -20.62 4.82 8.59
CA LYS A 105 -21.24 3.95 9.59
C LYS A 105 -20.16 3.40 10.51
N THR A 106 -20.17 3.81 11.78
CA THR A 106 -19.19 3.34 12.78
C THR A 106 -19.26 1.84 13.01
N ALA A 107 -20.43 1.23 12.85
CA ALA A 107 -20.59 -0.23 12.91
C ALA A 107 -19.82 -0.96 11.80
N ASP A 108 -19.80 -0.40 10.58
CA ASP A 108 -19.07 -0.98 9.45
C ASP A 108 -17.55 -0.87 9.68
N LEU A 109 -17.09 0.27 10.22
CA LEU A 109 -15.69 0.45 10.62
C LEU A 109 -15.26 -0.56 11.68
N LYS A 110 -16.07 -0.70 12.74
CA LYS A 110 -15.81 -1.67 13.82
C LYS A 110 -15.74 -3.09 13.28
N ARG A 111 -16.73 -3.50 12.49
CA ARG A 111 -16.78 -4.84 11.89
C ARG A 111 -15.56 -5.11 11.00
N THR A 112 -15.16 -4.13 10.18
CA THR A 112 -14.00 -4.26 9.29
C THR A 112 -12.72 -4.42 10.09
N LEU A 113 -12.53 -3.62 11.15
CA LEU A 113 -11.37 -3.71 12.03
C LEU A 113 -11.33 -5.05 12.78
N GLU A 114 -12.44 -5.46 13.38
CA GLU A 114 -12.53 -6.75 14.10
C GLU A 114 -12.27 -7.93 13.15
N SER A 115 -12.81 -7.88 11.94
CA SER A 115 -12.55 -8.90 10.92
C SER A 115 -11.05 -8.94 10.56
N PHE A 116 -10.43 -7.78 10.36
CA PHE A 116 -9.02 -7.70 10.00
C PHE A 116 -8.08 -8.19 11.12
N VAL A 117 -8.38 -7.81 12.37
CA VAL A 117 -7.53 -8.17 13.52
C VAL A 117 -7.70 -9.65 13.89
N ASN A 118 -8.91 -10.19 13.83
CA ASN A 118 -9.19 -11.57 14.21
C ASN A 118 -8.82 -12.58 13.12
N LYS A 119 -8.79 -12.17 11.85
CA LYS A 119 -8.47 -13.06 10.73
C LYS A 119 -6.97 -13.33 10.57
N PHE A 120 -6.11 -12.40 10.97
CA PHE A 120 -4.65 -12.50 10.80
C PHE A 120 -3.93 -12.39 12.14
N ALA A 121 -3.17 -13.43 12.49
CA ALA A 121 -2.41 -13.49 13.74
C ALA A 121 -1.31 -12.41 13.82
N ASN A 122 -0.65 -12.12 12.70
CA ASN A 122 0.30 -11.02 12.55
C ASN A 122 0.15 -10.39 11.15
N ARG A 123 0.72 -9.20 10.97
CA ARG A 123 0.64 -8.40 9.73
C ARG A 123 2.02 -7.85 9.37
N LEU A 124 3.07 -8.61 9.70
CA LEU A 124 4.45 -8.20 9.45
C LEU A 124 4.71 -8.23 7.94
N TYR A 125 5.39 -7.21 7.42
CA TYR A 125 5.58 -7.04 5.98
C TYR A 125 6.31 -8.22 5.30
N ASN A 126 7.14 -8.95 6.05
CA ASN A 126 7.94 -10.08 5.58
C ASN A 126 7.35 -11.45 5.96
N SER A 127 6.09 -11.51 6.39
CA SER A 127 5.42 -12.77 6.74
C SER A 127 4.36 -13.18 5.72
N THR A 128 4.04 -14.47 5.71
CA THR A 128 2.97 -15.02 4.86
C THR A 128 1.62 -14.38 5.23
N GLU A 129 1.30 -14.25 6.52
CA GLU A 129 0.08 -13.58 6.96
C GLU A 129 0.07 -12.08 6.61
N GLY A 130 1.22 -11.42 6.57
CA GLY A 130 1.36 -10.05 6.09
C GLY A 130 0.87 -9.90 4.65
N ALA A 131 1.39 -10.72 3.74
CA ALA A 131 0.97 -10.75 2.35
C ALA A 131 -0.54 -11.04 2.20
N GLN A 132 -1.06 -12.02 2.95
CA GLN A 132 -2.49 -12.34 2.96
C GLN A 132 -3.36 -11.17 3.46
N SER A 133 -2.88 -10.44 4.47
CA SER A 133 -3.60 -9.30 5.04
C SER A 133 -3.68 -8.12 4.06
N CYS A 134 -2.60 -7.85 3.31
CA CYS A 134 -2.58 -6.87 2.23
C CYS A 134 -3.56 -7.25 1.11
N GLY A 135 -3.53 -8.51 0.68
CA GLY A 135 -4.46 -9.01 -0.34
C GLY A 135 -5.92 -8.93 0.11
N TRP A 136 -6.20 -9.15 1.38
CA TRP A 136 -7.54 -8.99 1.94
C TRP A 136 -8.03 -7.54 1.88
N ILE A 137 -7.19 -6.56 2.24
CA ILE A 137 -7.54 -5.13 2.13
C ILE A 137 -7.83 -4.78 0.67
N TYR A 138 -6.99 -5.22 -0.26
CA TYR A 138 -7.21 -5.01 -1.69
C TYR A 138 -8.58 -5.56 -2.12
N GLY A 139 -8.91 -6.80 -1.74
CA GLY A 139 -10.19 -7.43 -2.07
C GLY A 139 -11.38 -6.61 -1.58
N GLN A 140 -11.32 -6.08 -0.35
CA GLN A 140 -12.38 -5.20 0.18
C GLN A 140 -12.57 -3.93 -0.65
N VAL A 141 -11.49 -3.32 -1.15
CA VAL A 141 -11.56 -2.12 -1.99
C VAL A 141 -12.11 -2.47 -3.37
N ALA A 142 -11.66 -3.58 -3.96
CA ALA A 142 -12.14 -4.03 -5.28
C ALA A 142 -13.65 -4.32 -5.27
N GLU A 143 -14.14 -4.97 -4.21
CA GLU A 143 -15.58 -5.23 -4.00
C GLU A 143 -16.40 -3.94 -3.85
N LEU A 144 -15.84 -2.88 -3.25
CA LEU A 144 -16.52 -1.59 -3.11
C LEU A 144 -16.53 -0.75 -4.40
N ALA A 145 -15.58 -1.03 -5.30
CA ALA A 145 -15.42 -0.31 -6.56
C ALA A 145 -16.15 -0.96 -7.75
N SER A 146 -16.71 -2.15 -7.54
CA SER A 146 -17.54 -2.88 -8.52
C SER A 146 -19.03 -2.55 -8.37
#